data_AF-A0A1S6KZW1-F1
#
_entry.id   AF-A0A1S6KZW1-F1
#
_cell.length_a   1.000
_cell.length_b   1.000
_cell.length_c   1.000
_cell.angle_alpha   90.00
_cell.angle_beta   90.00
_cell.angle_gamma   90.00
#
_symmetry.space_group_name_H-M   'P 1'
#
loop_
_entity.id
_entity.type
_entity.pdbx_description
1 polymer ?
#
loop_
_entity_poly.entity_id
_entity_poly.type
_entity_poly.pdbx_seq_one_letter_code
_entity_poly.pdbx_strand_id
1 'polypeptide(L)'
;GDEIKAYGAGILSSFGEIEYSMTDKPEKRPFDPSQAASTKYPITEYQPIYYVAESFQDAKDKVREFAGTLTRPFHVRYNPYTETIEVLNNQDKLASYAR
;
A
#
# COMPACT_ATOMS: atom_id res chain seq x y z
N GLY A 1 -11.96 -4.92 -16.64
CA GLY A 1 -13.05 -5.53 -15.87
C GLY A 1 -13.35 -4.51 -14.84
N ASP A 2 -14.37 -3.70 -15.09
CA ASP A 2 -14.41 -2.32 -14.59
C ASP A 2 -15.18 -2.22 -13.26
N GLU A 3 -15.29 -3.36 -12.57
CA GLU A 3 -15.99 -3.51 -11.31
C GLU A 3 -15.02 -3.37 -10.15
N ILE A 4 -15.45 -2.69 -9.08
CA ILE A 4 -14.71 -2.58 -7.83
C ILE A 4 -14.73 -3.94 -7.12
N LYS A 5 -13.55 -4.39 -6.66
CA LYS A 5 -13.39 -5.65 -5.92
C LYS A 5 -12.66 -5.42 -4.61
N ALA A 6 -13.06 -6.16 -3.58
CA ALA A 6 -12.37 -6.18 -2.30
C ALA A 6 -11.13 -7.08 -2.37
N TYR A 7 -10.02 -6.59 -1.84
CA TYR A 7 -8.77 -7.37 -1.70
C TYR A 7 -8.15 -7.29 -0.29
N GLY A 8 -8.63 -6.38 0.56
CA GLY A 8 -8.10 -6.20 1.91
C GLY A 8 -8.44 -7.40 2.80
N ALA A 9 -7.46 -7.91 3.54
CA ALA A 9 -7.64 -9.08 4.40
C ALA A 9 -8.78 -8.91 5.42
N GLY A 10 -8.90 -7.74 6.04
CA GLY A 10 -9.97 -7.44 6.99
C GLY A 10 -11.36 -7.55 6.37
N ILE A 11 -11.52 -7.02 5.14
CA ILE A 11 -12.77 -7.12 4.39
C ILE A 11 -13.03 -8.59 4.06
N LEU A 12 -12.08 -9.29 3.43
CA LEU A 12 -12.26 -10.67 3.00
C LEU A 12 -12.52 -11.66 4.15
N SER A 13 -12.07 -11.34 5.36
CA SER A 13 -12.30 -12.17 6.56
C SER A 13 -13.65 -11.92 7.25
N SER A 14 -14.37 -10.85 6.89
CA SER A 14 -15.61 -10.44 7.54
C SER A 14 -16.75 -10.36 6.52
N PHE A 15 -17.68 -11.31 6.62
CA PHE A 15 -18.84 -11.36 5.72
C PHE A 15 -19.61 -10.03 5.68
N GLY A 16 -19.87 -9.42 6.84
CA GLY A 16 -20.56 -8.14 6.93
C GLY A 16 -19.76 -6.97 6.35
N GLU A 17 -18.43 -6.99 6.47
CA GLU A 17 -17.56 -5.95 5.91
C GLU A 17 -17.52 -6.03 4.38
N ILE A 18 -17.51 -7.24 3.80
CA ILE A 18 -17.60 -7.43 2.34
C ILE A 18 -18.88 -6.75 1.82
N GLU A 19 -20.04 -7.11 2.38
CA GLU A 19 -21.32 -6.55 1.94
C GLU A 19 -21.35 -5.03 2.14
N TYR A 20 -20.92 -4.54 3.30
CA TYR A 20 -20.90 -3.11 3.61
C TYR A 20 -20.00 -2.33 2.63
N SER A 21 -18.80 -2.83 2.33
CA SER A 21 -17.84 -2.18 1.42
C SER A 21 -18.35 -2.03 -0.02
N MET A 22 -19.27 -2.90 -0.44
CA MET A 22 -19.87 -2.88 -1.78
C MET A 22 -21.11 -1.98 -1.88
N THR A 23 -21.65 -1.50 -0.75
CA THR A 23 -22.79 -0.56 -0.74
C THR A 23 -22.35 0.88 -1.01
N ASP A 24 -23.29 1.81 -1.15
CA ASP A 24 -23.03 3.25 -1.28
C ASP A 24 -22.88 3.98 0.08
N LYS A 25 -22.92 3.24 1.20
CA LYS A 25 -22.78 3.81 2.54
C LYS A 25 -21.37 4.34 2.83
N PRO A 26 -20.29 3.57 2.58
CA PRO A 26 -18.95 4.09 2.78
C PRO A 26 -18.50 4.96 1.60
N GLU A 27 -17.68 5.95 1.90
CA GLU A 27 -17.05 6.78 0.89
C GLU A 27 -15.91 6.00 0.21
N LYS A 28 -15.96 5.90 -1.12
CA LYS A 28 -14.90 5.27 -1.91
C LYS A 28 -14.04 6.36 -2.56
N ARG A 29 -12.76 6.41 -2.21
CA ARG A 29 -11.80 7.39 -2.73
C ARG A 29 -10.73 6.72 -3.58
N PRO A 30 -10.15 7.40 -4.58
CA PRO A 30 -8.94 6.92 -5.23
C PRO A 30 -7.80 6.72 -4.22
N PHE A 31 -7.00 5.67 -4.40
CA PHE A 31 -5.87 5.39 -3.53
C PHE A 31 -4.78 6.48 -3.64
N ASP A 32 -4.55 7.15 -2.51
CA ASP A 32 -3.48 8.12 -2.28
C ASP A 32 -2.76 7.74 -0.96
N PRO A 33 -1.49 7.30 -1.02
CA PRO A 33 -0.74 6.89 0.17
C PRO A 33 -0.61 7.97 1.24
N SER A 34 -0.50 9.25 0.87
CA SER A 34 -0.29 10.34 1.81
C SER A 34 -1.55 10.59 2.65
N GLN A 35 -2.71 10.55 1.98
CA GLN A 35 -4.01 10.66 2.64
C GLN A 35 -4.33 9.40 3.44
N ALA A 36 -4.13 8.22 2.85
CA ALA A 36 -4.41 6.95 3.51
C ALA A 36 -3.59 6.78 4.81
N ALA A 37 -2.31 7.18 4.80
CA ALA A 37 -1.44 7.13 5.99
C ALA A 37 -1.89 8.08 7.12
N SER A 38 -2.60 9.16 6.78
CA SER A 38 -3.05 10.17 7.76
C SER A 38 -4.52 10.01 8.17
N THR A 39 -5.26 9.13 7.50
CA THR A 39 -6.71 8.97 7.69
C THR A 39 -6.99 8.22 8.99
N LYS A 40 -7.81 8.83 9.85
CA LYS A 40 -8.28 8.18 11.08
C LYS A 40 -9.30 7.11 10.74
N TYR A 41 -9.24 5.99 11.45
CA TYR A 41 -10.13 4.85 11.24
C TYR A 41 -10.72 4.36 12.56
N PRO A 42 -12.03 3.99 12.60
CA PRO A 42 -12.63 3.35 13.76
C PRO A 42 -12.14 1.90 13.88
N ILE A 43 -11.96 1.42 15.12
CA ILE A 43 -11.51 0.04 15.40
C ILE A 43 -12.71 -0.91 15.53
N THR A 44 -13.84 -0.43 16.05
CA THR A 44 -15.00 -1.25 16.46
C THR A 44 -16.14 -1.24 15.45
N GLU A 45 -16.10 -0.37 14.45
CA GLU A 45 -17.17 -0.14 13.48
C GLU A 45 -16.68 -0.38 12.06
N TYR A 46 -17.62 -0.51 11.12
CA TYR A 46 -17.29 -0.61 9.69
C TYR A 46 -16.56 0.64 9.19
N GLN A 47 -15.65 0.46 8.25
CA GLN A 47 -14.81 1.55 7.79
C GLN A 47 -15.61 2.58 6.98
N PRO A 48 -15.63 3.86 7.39
CA PRO A 48 -16.40 4.88 6.70
C PRO A 48 -15.80 5.26 5.34
N ILE A 49 -14.51 4.98 5.12
CA ILE A 49 -13.76 5.31 3.91
C ILE A 49 -13.02 4.06 3.44
N TYR A 50 -13.16 3.73 2.16
CA TYR A 50 -12.33 2.75 1.47
C TYR A 50 -11.53 3.40 0.34
N TYR A 51 -10.29 2.97 0.17
CA TYR A 51 -9.44 3.41 -0.92
C TYR A 51 -9.44 2.40 -2.06
N VAL A 52 -9.69 2.88 -3.27
CA VAL A 52 -9.77 2.09 -4.50
C VAL A 52 -8.50 2.34 -5.30
N ALA A 53 -7.73 1.27 -5.49
CA ALA A 53 -6.59 1.27 -6.41
C ALA A 53 -7.05 0.86 -7.81
N GLU A 54 -6.54 1.52 -8.85
CA GLU A 54 -6.83 1.15 -10.25
C GLU A 54 -6.21 -0.21 -10.60
N SER A 55 -5.03 -0.49 -10.04
CA SER A 55 -4.36 -1.79 -10.12
C SER A 55 -3.35 -1.96 -8.99
N PHE A 56 -2.93 -3.20 -8.73
CA PHE A 56 -1.83 -3.46 -7.79
C PHE A 56 -0.51 -2.84 -8.23
N GLN A 57 -0.30 -2.67 -9.54
CA GLN A 57 0.90 -2.02 -10.08
C GLN A 57 0.90 -0.52 -9.77
N ASP A 58 -0.21 0.17 -10.06
CA ASP A 58 -0.40 1.59 -9.69
C ASP A 58 -0.24 1.82 -8.18
N ALA A 59 -0.88 0.98 -7.35
CA ALA A 59 -0.75 1.08 -5.90
C ALA A 59 0.71 0.91 -5.44
N LYS A 60 1.44 -0.05 -6.01
CA LYS A 60 2.85 -0.29 -5.69
C LYS A 60 3.73 0.89 -6.08
N ASP A 61 3.50 1.50 -7.24
CA ASP A 61 4.29 2.63 -7.71
C ASP A 61 4.01 3.88 -6.87
N LYS A 62 2.73 4.17 -6.55
CA LYS A 62 2.36 5.24 -5.60
C LYS A 62 2.99 5.06 -4.22
N VAL A 63 2.98 3.84 -3.67
CA VAL A 63 3.63 3.56 -2.38
C VAL A 63 5.14 3.74 -2.47
N ARG A 64 5.77 3.39 -3.59
CA ARG A 64 7.21 3.62 -3.80
C ARG A 64 7.55 5.10 -3.83
N GLU A 65 6.77 5.90 -4.53
CA GLU A 65 6.93 7.36 -4.57
C GLU A 65 6.77 7.98 -3.18
N PHE A 66 5.72 7.57 -2.44
CA PHE A 66 5.50 7.97 -1.06
C PHE A 66 6.65 7.56 -0.13
N ALA A 67 7.17 6.34 -0.26
CA ALA A 67 8.34 5.90 0.51
C ALA A 67 9.61 6.70 0.17
N GLY A 68 9.66 7.35 -0.99
CA GLY A 68 10.73 8.26 -1.40
C GLY A 68 10.67 9.62 -0.71
N THR A 69 9.49 10.07 -0.25
CA THR A 69 9.34 11.33 0.49
C THR A 69 9.74 11.20 1.96
N LEU A 70 9.95 9.97 2.45
CA LEU A 70 10.38 9.71 3.83
C LEU A 70 11.87 10.02 3.99
N THR A 71 12.20 10.94 4.90
CA THR A 71 13.58 11.27 5.24
C THR A 71 14.24 10.08 5.96
N ARG A 72 15.17 9.41 5.29
CA ARG A 72 15.98 8.33 5.87
C ARG A 72 17.43 8.42 5.37
N PRO A 73 18.43 8.11 6.22
CA PRO A 73 19.84 8.24 5.85
C PRO A 73 20.37 7.12 4.94
N PHE A 74 19.55 6.13 4.59
CA PHE A 74 19.94 4.98 3.78
C PHE A 74 18.75 4.44 2.98
N HIS A 75 19.06 3.67 1.93
CA HIS A 75 18.07 2.86 1.22
C HIS A 75 18.23 1.38 1.57
N VAL A 76 17.18 0.60 1.37
CA VAL A 76 17.18 -0.84 1.62
C VAL A 76 16.75 -1.60 0.37
N ARG A 77 17.33 -2.78 0.17
CA ARG A 77 16.91 -3.74 -0.85
C ARG A 77 16.76 -5.12 -0.22
N TYR A 78 15.71 -5.83 -0.62
CA TYR A 78 15.53 -7.23 -0.25
C TYR A 78 16.34 -8.14 -1.19
N ASN A 79 17.13 -9.06 -0.63
CA ASN A 79 17.79 -10.13 -1.37
C ASN A 79 16.98 -11.43 -1.22
N PRO A 80 16.32 -11.91 -2.28
CA PRO A 80 15.47 -13.10 -2.20
C PRO A 80 16.25 -14.41 -2.10
N TYR A 81 17.55 -14.44 -2.42
CA TYR A 81 18.36 -15.65 -2.37
C TYR A 81 18.85 -15.97 -0.95
N THR A 82 19.10 -14.92 -0.16
CA THR A 82 19.57 -15.03 1.22
C THR A 82 18.50 -14.67 2.24
N GLU A 83 17.33 -14.21 1.78
CA GLU A 83 16.23 -13.71 2.61
C GLU A 83 16.66 -12.58 3.56
N THR A 84 17.62 -11.75 3.14
CA THR A 84 18.19 -10.66 3.96
C THR A 84 17.90 -9.27 3.40
N ILE A 85 18.03 -8.25 4.26
CA ILE A 85 17.97 -6.84 3.89
C ILE A 85 19.38 -6.28 3.69
N GLU A 86 19.63 -5.76 2.50
CA GLU A 86 20.88 -5.08 2.16
C GLU A 86 20.71 -3.56 2.30
N VAL A 87 21.56 -2.95 3.12
CA VAL A 87 21.60 -1.49 3.27
C VAL A 87 22.46 -0.88 2.16
N LEU A 88 21.85 -0.01 1.37
CA LEU A 88 22.46 0.78 0.31
C LEU A 88 22.83 2.15 0.89
N ASN A 89 24.05 2.26 1.38
CA ASN A 89 24.61 3.47 2.00
C ASN A 89 25.87 4.00 1.30
N ASN A 90 26.35 3.34 0.24
CA ASN A 90 27.59 3.72 -0.46
C ASN A 90 27.42 3.61 -1.99
N GLN A 91 28.03 4.54 -2.73
CA GLN A 91 27.98 4.64 -4.21
C GLN A 91 28.51 3.37 -4.90
N ASP A 92 29.49 2.69 -4.30
CA ASP A 92 30.06 1.45 -4.84
C ASP A 92 29.03 0.29 -4.91
N LYS A 93 28.11 0.21 -3.94
CA LYS A 93 27.05 -0.82 -3.91
C LYS A 93 25.93 -0.52 -4.90
N LEU A 94 25.73 0.73 -5.28
CA LEU A 94 24.75 1.11 -6.31
C LEU A 94 25.24 0.68 -7.70
N ALA A 95 26.55 0.83 -7.98
CA ALA A 95 27.15 0.46 -9.26
C ALA A 95 27.17 -1.06 -9.52
N SER A 96 27.34 -1.88 -8.48
CA SER A 96 27.33 -3.36 -8.61
C SER A 96 25.96 -3.93 -8.99
N TYR A 97 24.88 -3.16 -8.81
CA TYR A 97 23.50 -3.59 -9.09
C TYR A 97 22.85 -2.87 -10.28
N ALA A 98 23.55 -1.94 -10.92
CA ALA A 98 23.08 -1.23 -12.11
C ALA A 98 23.45 -1.94 -13.44
N ARG A 99 23.94 -3.19 -13.37
CA ARG A 99 24.23 -4.04 -14.54
C ARG A 99 23.17 -5.11 -14.72
#